data_AF-A0A5C3MYV5-F1
#
_entry.id   AF-A0A5C3MYV5-F1
#
_cell.length_a   1.000
_cell.length_b   1.000
_cell.length_c   1.000
_cell.angle_alpha   90.00
_cell.angle_beta   90.00
_cell.angle_gamma   90.00
#
_symmetry.space_group_name_H-M   'P 1'
#
loop_
_entity.id
_entity.type
_entity.pdbx_description
1 polymer ?
#
loop_
_entity_poly.entity_id
_entity_poly.type
_entity_poly.pdbx_seq_one_letter_code
_entity_poly.pdbx_strand_id
1 'polypeptide(L)' 'AKSSCPANTVLNGVNYLKGQPEVLALPDEEYPQWLWTLLDKKELPDDGPGGKAEKVRLRKENRQRIREQNFLKTQ' A
#
# COMPACT_ATOMS: atom_id res chain seq x y z
N ALA A 1 -16.06 -12.06 1.22
CA ALA A 1 -15.85 -11.26 -0.01
C ALA A 1 -14.37 -10.90 -0.08
N LYS A 2 -13.76 -10.90 -1.27
CA LYS A 2 -12.36 -10.46 -1.42
C LYS A 2 -12.26 -8.95 -1.39
N SER A 3 -13.30 -8.25 -1.89
CA SER A 3 -13.49 -6.82 -1.73
C SER A 3 -14.36 -6.46 -0.53
N SER A 4 -14.21 -5.21 -0.05
CA SER A 4 -15.12 -4.58 0.91
C SER A 4 -16.33 -3.91 0.25
N CYS A 5 -16.26 -3.67 -1.05
CA CYS A 5 -17.30 -2.97 -1.83
C CYS A 5 -17.98 -3.99 -2.74
N PRO A 6 -19.26 -4.35 -2.50
CA PRO A 6 -19.97 -5.27 -3.37
C PRO A 6 -20.16 -4.68 -4.77
N ALA A 7 -20.46 -5.54 -5.75
CA ALA A 7 -20.79 -5.11 -7.10
C ALA A 7 -21.94 -4.08 -7.10
N ASN A 8 -21.88 -3.13 -8.03
CA ASN A 8 -22.79 -1.98 -8.16
C ASN A 8 -22.71 -0.94 -7.02
N THR A 9 -21.68 -0.98 -6.17
CA THR A 9 -21.43 0.11 -5.22
C THR A 9 -20.92 1.35 -5.95
N VAL A 10 -21.51 2.52 -5.69
CA VAL A 10 -21.07 3.80 -6.27
C VAL A 10 -19.73 4.23 -5.66
N LEU A 11 -18.72 4.42 -6.50
CA LEU A 11 -17.39 4.89 -6.12
C LEU A 11 -17.33 6.42 -6.12
N ASN A 12 -17.70 7.00 -4.98
CA ASN A 12 -17.72 8.44 -4.77
C ASN A 12 -16.30 9.06 -4.88
N GLY A 13 -16.19 10.21 -5.55
CA GLY A 13 -14.94 10.96 -5.67
C GLY A 13 -13.96 10.46 -6.73
N VAL A 14 -14.29 9.39 -7.46
CA VAL A 14 -13.49 8.91 -8.60
C VAL A 14 -13.74 9.77 -9.85
N ASN A 15 -14.98 10.21 -10.07
CA ASN A 15 -15.33 11.12 -11.15
C ASN A 15 -14.80 12.52 -10.87
N TYR A 16 -13.95 13.01 -11.77
CA TYR A 16 -13.35 14.34 -11.67
C TYR A 16 -13.81 15.29 -12.78
N LEU A 17 -14.39 14.78 -13.88
CA LEU A 17 -14.98 15.58 -14.94
C LEU A 17 -16.48 15.76 -14.72
N LYS A 18 -17.01 16.91 -15.15
CA LYS A 18 -18.45 17.19 -15.12
C LYS A 18 -19.17 16.32 -16.16
N GLY A 19 -20.30 15.73 -15.77
CA GLY A 19 -21.14 14.93 -16.66
C GLY A 19 -20.67 13.50 -16.92
N GLN A 20 -19.64 13.01 -16.20
CA GLN A 20 -19.30 11.58 -16.23
C GLN A 20 -20.39 10.75 -15.54
N PRO A 21 -20.75 9.57 -16.09
CA PRO A 21 -21.65 8.65 -15.42
C PRO A 21 -21.06 8.16 -14.10
N GLU A 22 -21.90 7.76 -13.16
CA GLU A 22 -21.46 7.21 -11.88
C GLU A 22 -20.58 5.97 -12.09
N VAL A 23 -19.42 5.93 -11.43
CA VAL A 23 -18.53 4.78 -11.50
C VAL A 23 -19.03 3.76 -10.49
N LEU A 24 -19.45 2.60 -11.01
CA LEU A 24 -19.90 1.47 -10.22
C LEU A 24 -18.78 0.45 -10.05
N ALA A 25 -18.67 -0.13 -8.86
CA ALA A 25 -17.80 -1.27 -8.61
C ALA A 25 -18.28 -2.49 -9.42
N LEU A 26 -17.36 -3.15 -10.12
CA LEU A 26 -17.61 -4.40 -10.83
C LEU A 26 -17.58 -5.58 -9.84
N PRO A 27 -18.03 -6.78 -10.26
CA PRO A 27 -17.78 -8.02 -9.52
C PRO A 27 -16.28 -8.28 -9.27
N ASP A 28 -15.95 -8.97 -8.16
CA ASP A 28 -14.57 -9.29 -7.77
C ASP A 28 -13.81 -10.07 -8.87
N GLU A 29 -14.51 -10.85 -9.70
CA GLU A 29 -13.91 -11.65 -10.78
C GLU A 29 -13.50 -10.83 -12.01
N GLU A 30 -14.11 -9.66 -12.23
CA GLU A 30 -13.78 -8.78 -13.36
C GLU A 30 -12.50 -7.97 -13.09
N TYR A 31 -12.05 -7.92 -11.84
CA TYR A 31 -10.81 -7.25 -11.49
C TYR A 31 -9.59 -8.17 -11.67
N PRO A 32 -8.47 -7.63 -12.16
CA PRO A 32 -7.24 -8.40 -12.30
C PRO A 32 -6.74 -9.01 -10.98
N GLN A 33 -6.20 -10.22 -11.05
CA GLN A 33 -5.77 -10.97 -9.86
C GLN A 33 -4.71 -10.26 -9.00
N TRP A 34 -3.87 -9.41 -9.58
CA TRP A 34 -2.83 -8.66 -8.86
C TRP A 34 -3.40 -7.65 -7.86
N LEU A 35 -4.65 -7.20 -8.03
CA LEU A 35 -5.30 -6.26 -7.11
C LEU A 35 -5.39 -6.84 -5.70
N TRP A 36 -5.67 -8.15 -5.62
CA TRP A 36 -5.90 -8.85 -4.37
C TRP A 36 -4.61 -9.15 -3.59
N THR A 37 -3.46 -9.09 -4.25
CA THR A 37 -2.15 -9.35 -3.63
C THR A 37 -1.46 -8.07 -3.13
N LEU A 38 -2.07 -6.89 -3.30
CA LEU A 38 -1.45 -5.61 -2.94
C LEU A 38 -1.24 -5.43 -1.44
N LEU A 39 -2.14 -6.00 -0.63
CA LEU A 39 -2.09 -5.91 0.83
C LEU A 39 -1.22 -7.00 1.46
N ASP A 40 -0.78 -7.97 0.67
CA ASP A 40 0.12 -9.01 1.15
C ASP A 40 1.44 -8.40 1.60
N LYS A 41 2.01 -8.97 2.67
CA LYS A 41 3.29 -8.51 3.20
C LYS A 41 4.35 -8.67 2.12
N LYS A 42 4.99 -7.56 1.76
CA LYS A 42 6.14 -7.59 0.86
C LYS A 42 7.36 -8.12 1.61
N GLU A 43 7.53 -9.43 1.57
CA GLU A 43 8.75 -10.07 2.04
C GLU A 43 9.87 -9.80 1.03
N LEU A 44 10.96 -9.21 1.51
CA LEU A 44 12.16 -9.05 0.71
C LEU A 44 13.00 -10.30 0.91
N PRO A 45 13.32 -11.05 -0.16
CA PRO A 45 14.20 -12.20 -0.04
C PRO A 45 15.57 -11.77 0.50
N ASP A 46 16.22 -12.67 1.24
CA ASP A 46 17.58 -12.44 1.70
C ASP A 46 18.56 -12.61 0.52
N ASP A 47 18.80 -11.50 -0.17
CA ASP A 47 19.67 -11.42 -1.35
C ASP A 47 21.17 -11.42 -1.00
N GLY A 48 21.54 -11.71 0.26
CA GLY A 48 22.92 -11.68 0.73
C GLY A 48 23.48 -10.27 0.99
N PRO A 49 24.80 -10.15 1.28
CA PRO A 49 25.43 -8.90 1.68
C PRO A 49 25.33 -7.83 0.58
N GLY A 50 24.83 -6.64 0.92
CA GLY A 50 24.57 -5.53 -0.01
C GLY A 50 23.24 -5.65 -0.77
N GLY A 51 22.46 -6.69 -0.48
CA GLY A 51 21.15 -6.99 -1.05
C GLY A 51 20.08 -5.94 -0.74
N LYS A 52 18.92 -6.06 -1.39
CA LYS A 52 17.82 -5.11 -1.23
C LYS A 52 17.22 -5.18 0.18
N ALA A 53 17.09 -6.37 0.74
CA ALA A 53 16.61 -6.58 2.10
C ALA A 53 17.48 -5.87 3.14
N GLU A 54 18.80 -6.03 3.06
CA GLU A 54 19.73 -5.38 3.97
C GLU A 54 19.67 -3.84 3.87
N LYS A 55 19.65 -3.29 2.66
CA LYS A 55 19.51 -1.84 2.44
C LYS A 55 18.22 -1.29 3.06
N VAL A 56 17.11 -2.02 2.93
CA VAL A 56 15.83 -1.62 3.52
C VAL A 56 15.88 -1.68 5.05
N ARG A 57 16.49 -2.73 5.63
CA ARG A 57 16.71 -2.87 7.07
C ARG A 57 17.53 -1.71 7.64
N LEU A 58 18.70 -1.41 7.06
CA LEU A 58 19.58 -0.33 7.50
C LEU A 58 18.89 1.05 7.42
N ARG A 59 18.09 1.29 6.37
CA ARG A 59 17.29 2.52 6.27
C ARG A 59 16.23 2.62 7.36
N LYS A 60 15.61 1.51 7.76
CA LYS A 60 14.64 1.47 8.85
C LYS A 60 15.30 1.79 10.19
N GLU A 61 16.43 1.16 10.48
CA GLU A 61 17.23 1.40 11.69
C GLU A 61 17.71 2.85 11.79
N ASN A 62 18.24 3.42 10.70
CA ASN A 62 18.69 4.81 10.73
C ASN A 62 17.53 5.79 10.98
N ARG A 63 16.35 5.56 10.36
CA ARG A 63 15.15 6.37 10.65
C ARG A 63 14.73 6.28 12.12
N GLN A 64 14.82 5.09 12.71
CA GLN A 64 14.49 4.88 14.11
C GLN A 64 15.48 5.61 15.03
N ARG A 65 16.79 5.45 14.79
CA ARG A 65 17.85 6.15 15.52
C ARG A 65 17.68 7.68 15.47
N ILE A 66 17.37 8.23 14.30
CA ILE A 66 17.12 9.67 14.14
C ILE A 66 15.88 10.09 14.95
N ARG A 67 14.81 9.29 14.90
CA ARG A 67 13.59 9.57 15.68
C ARG A 67 13.85 9.56 17.18
N GLU A 68 14.58 8.57 17.68
CA GLU A 68 14.95 8.44 19.10
C GLU A 68 15.87 9.59 19.53
N GLN A 69 16.88 9.93 18.71
CA GLN A 69 17.77 11.05 18.99
C GLN A 69 17.00 12.38 19.04
N ASN A 70 16.06 12.60 18.11
CA ASN A 70 15.24 13.81 18.11
C ASN A 70 14.31 13.85 19.33
N PHE A 71 13.71 12.71 19.70
CA PHE A 71 12.87 12.60 20.90
C PHE A 71 13.63 12.98 22.17
N LEU A 72 14.85 12.46 22.35
CA LEU A 72 15.69 12.77 23.51
C LEU A 72 16.18 14.23 23.56
N LYS A 73 16.23 14.94 22.42
CA LYS A 73 16.62 16.36 22.35
C LYS A 73 15.45 17.32 22.59
N THR A 74 14.21 16.84 22.51
CA THR A 74 13.00 17.65 22.70
C THR A 74 12.51 17.65 24.15
N GLN A 75 13.02 16.73 24.99
CA GLN A 75 12.84 16.74 26.45
C GLN A 75 13.91 17.60 27.12
#